data_AF-A0A7V9VL17-F1
#
_entry.id   AF-A0A7V9VL17-F1
#
_cell.length_a   1.000
_cell.length_b   1.000
_cell.length_c   1.000
_cell.angle_alpha   90.00
_cell.angle_beta   90.00
_cell.angle_gamma   90.00
#
_symmetry.space_group_name_H-M   'P 1'
#
loop_
_entity.id
_entity.type
_entity.pdbx_description
1 polymer ?
#
loop_
_entity_poly.entity_id
_entity_poly.type
_entity_poly.pdbx_seq_one_letter_code
_entity_poly.pdbx_strand_id
1 'polypeptide(L)' 'ALAAGTPVIGLARGGATDIVRDGIDGLLIDDTDLASVRTAIAGIRARDWDRRALSDRAGDFSTERFVERMRAVVDPLLAG' A
#
# COMPACT_ATOMS: atom_id res chain seq x y z
N ALA A 1 -4.25 -6.68 2.81
CA ALA A 1 -4.23 -5.94 4.08
C ALA A 1 -5.10 -4.69 3.99
N LEU A 2 -4.77 -3.71 3.14
CA LEU A 2 -5.53 -2.46 2.99
C LEU A 2 -7.02 -2.68 2.71
N ALA A 3 -7.38 -3.57 1.77
CA ALA A 3 -8.79 -3.89 1.48
C ALA A 3 -9.58 -4.40 2.69
N ALA A 4 -8.89 -5.04 3.64
CA ALA A 4 -9.48 -5.50 4.90
C ALA A 4 -9.47 -4.41 5.99
N GLY A 5 -9.13 -3.17 5.65
CA GLY A 5 -9.04 -2.03 6.56
C GLY A 5 -7.94 -2.17 7.61
N THR A 6 -6.82 -2.82 7.26
CA THR A 6 -5.73 -3.14 8.19
C THR A 6 -4.44 -2.44 7.75
N PRO A 7 -3.76 -1.70 8.65
CA PRO A 7 -2.51 -1.03 8.31
C PRO A 7 -1.40 -2.04 8.02
N VAL A 8 -0.41 -1.64 7.22
CA VAL A 8 0.66 -2.51 6.72
C VAL A 8 2.00 -2.15 7.34
N ILE A 9 2.79 -3.13 7.77
CA ILE A 9 4.23 -2.93 7.98
C ILE A 9 4.92 -3.42 6.71
N GLY A 10 5.55 -2.50 5.97
CA GLY A 10 6.24 -2.77 4.72
C GLY A 10 7.72 -2.44 4.81
N LEU A 11 8.54 -3.03 3.93
CA LEU A 11 9.92 -2.58 3.78
C LEU A 11 9.98 -1.24 3.04
N ALA A 12 10.86 -0.34 3.44
CA ALA A 12 11.13 0.95 2.79
C ALA A 12 11.88 0.79 1.45
N ARG A 13 11.60 -0.29 0.71
CA ARG A 13 12.17 -0.59 -0.61
C ARG A 13 11.25 -1.52 -1.41
N GLY A 14 11.36 -1.45 -2.74
CA GLY A 14 10.60 -2.28 -3.66
C GLY A 14 9.11 -1.96 -3.66
N GLY A 15 8.27 -2.90 -4.10
CA GLY A 15 6.84 -2.64 -4.35
C GLY A 15 6.01 -2.19 -3.14
N ALA A 16 6.52 -2.35 -1.92
CA ALA A 16 5.85 -1.83 -0.73
C ALA A 16 5.77 -0.28 -0.73
N THR A 17 6.77 0.42 -1.28
CA THR A 17 6.79 1.89 -1.34
C THR A 17 5.80 2.45 -2.36
N ASP A 18 5.38 1.64 -3.34
CA ASP A 18 4.35 2.03 -4.31
C ASP A 18 2.93 1.97 -3.71
N ILE A 19 2.77 1.20 -2.64
CA ILE A 19 1.46 0.89 -2.04
C ILE A 19 1.26 1.65 -0.73
N VAL A 20 2.23 1.56 0.18
CA VAL A 20 2.14 2.03 1.58
C VAL A 20 2.70 3.44 1.71
N ARG A 21 1.83 4.40 2.04
CA ARG A 21 2.27 5.73 2.50
C ARG A 21 2.60 5.67 3.98
N ASP A 22 3.87 5.91 4.31
CA ASP A 22 4.35 5.86 5.69
C ASP A 22 3.56 6.81 6.60
N GLY A 23 3.17 6.30 7.77
CA GLY A 23 2.34 7.01 8.75
C GLY A 23 0.87 7.17 8.38
N ILE A 24 0.45 6.82 7.16
CA ILE A 24 -0.94 6.97 6.68
C ILE A 24 -1.60 5.60 6.46
N ASP A 25 -0.98 4.76 5.64
CA ASP A 25 -1.50 3.42 5.31
C ASP A 25 -0.89 2.32 6.20
N GLY A 26 0.14 2.68 6.97
CA GLY A 26 0.99 1.75 7.69
C GLY A 26 2.31 2.39 8.09
N LEU A 27 3.32 1.55 8.33
CA LEU A 27 4.69 1.99 8.61
C LEU A 27 5.67 1.30 7.66
N LEU A 28 6.63 2.06 7.15
CA LEU A 28 7.76 1.54 6.39
C LEU A 28 8.97 1.33 7.32
N ILE A 29 9.66 0.20 7.18
CA ILE A 29 10.87 -0.14 7.95
C ILE A 29 12.05 -0.44 7.03
N ASP A 30 13.26 -0.11 7.48
CA ASP A 30 14.47 -0.31 6.68
C ASP A 30 14.96 -1.76 6.66
N ASP A 31 14.75 -2.50 7.74
CA ASP A 31 15.21 -3.88 7.91
C ASP A 31 14.13 -4.78 8.55
N THR A 32 14.27 -6.08 8.34
CA THR A 32 13.42 -7.16 8.87
C THR A 32 13.96 -7.77 10.17
N ASP A 33 15.01 -7.21 10.76
CA ASP A 33 15.52 -7.67 12.04
C ASP A 33 14.46 -7.54 13.16
N LEU A 34 14.66 -8.30 14.23
CA LEU A 34 13.71 -8.40 15.34
C LEU A 34 13.41 -7.04 15.99
N ALA A 35 14.41 -6.17 16.14
CA ALA A 35 14.25 -4.88 16.80
C ALA A 35 13.43 -3.93 15.92
N SER A 36 13.71 -3.90 14.61
CA SER A 36 12.96 -3.12 13.61
C SER A 36 11.49 -3.53 13.56
N VAL A 37 11.20 -4.82 13.43
CA VAL A 37 9.82 -5.33 13.40
C VAL A 37 9.08 -5.06 14.71
N ARG A 38 9.73 -5.28 15.86
CA ARG A 38 9.11 -5.01 17.18
C ARG A 38 8.74 -3.54 17.34
N THR A 39 9.63 -2.65 16.90
CA THR A 39 9.40 -1.20 16.96
C THR A 39 8.22 -0.79 16.08
N ALA A 40 8.13 -1.34 14.86
CA ALA A 40 7.00 -1.09 13.98
C ALA A 40 5.68 -1.62 14.54
N ILE A 41 5.64 -2.84 15.11
CA ILE A 41 4.43 -3.37 15.75
C ILE A 41 3.96 -2.47 16.90
N ALA A 42 4.88 -2.00 17.75
CA ALA A 42 4.56 -1.05 18.81
C ALA A 42 4.03 0.27 18.23
N GLY A 43 4.65 0.77 17.15
CA GLY A 43 4.21 1.96 16.45
C GLY A 43 2.83 1.84 15.81
N ILE A 44 2.48 0.67 15.24
CA ILE A 44 1.13 0.40 14.72
C ILE A 44 0.11 0.43 15.86
N ARG A 45 0.41 -0.19 17.00
CA ARG A 45 -0.50 -0.26 18.16
C ARG A 45 -0.72 1.08 18.86
N ALA A 46 0.26 1.99 18.80
CA ALA A 46 0.20 3.30 19.44
C ALA A 46 -0.58 4.36 18.63
N ARG A 47 -1.12 4.00 17.47
CA ARG A 47 -1.82 4.90 16.55
C ARG A 47 -3.23 4.40 16.29
N ASP A 48 -4.15 5.33 16.13
CA ASP A 48 -5.46 5.05 15.57
C ASP A 48 -5.38 5.02 14.05
N TRP A 49 -6.12 4.10 13.44
CA TRP A 49 -6.16 3.92 12.00
C TRP A 49 -7.59 4.06 11.52
N ASP A 50 -7.80 4.92 10.52
CA ASP A 50 -9.09 5.00 9.84
C ASP A 50 -9.26 3.76 8.94
N ARG A 51 -9.98 2.77 9.48
CA ARG A 51 -10.28 1.52 8.80
C ARG A 51 -10.91 1.73 7.42
N ARG A 52 -11.76 2.75 7.29
CA ARG A 52 -12.47 3.03 6.03
C ARG A 52 -11.53 3.67 5.03
N ALA A 53 -10.71 4.64 5.44
CA ALA A 53 -9.69 5.22 4.57
C ALA A 53 -8.72 4.15 4.04
N LEU A 54 -8.31 3.21 4.90
CA LEU A 54 -7.45 2.08 4.51
C LEU A 54 -8.13 1.14 3.49
N SER A 55 -9.41 0.80 3.69
CA SER A 55 -10.14 -0.04 2.74
C SER A 55 -10.40 0.66 1.42
N ASP A 56 -10.75 1.95 1.46
CA ASP A 56 -11.04 2.75 0.26
C ASP A 56 -9.78 2.89 -0.61
N ARG A 57 -8.60 3.05 0.02
CA ARG A 57 -7.29 3.06 -0.64
C ARG A 57 -7.02 1.80 -1.47
N ALA A 58 -7.56 0.64 -1.09
CA ALA A 58 -7.37 -0.58 -1.88
C ALA A 58 -7.98 -0.49 -3.29
N GLY A 59 -8.98 0.38 -3.49
CA GLY A 59 -9.60 0.63 -4.78
C GLY A 59 -8.63 1.17 -5.84
N ASP A 60 -7.54 1.83 -5.44
CA ASP A 60 -6.49 2.31 -6.34
C ASP A 60 -5.80 1.17 -7.12
N PHE A 61 -5.82 -0.03 -6.54
CA PHE A 61 -5.21 -1.27 -7.04
C PHE A 61 -6.23 -2.28 -7.58
N SER A 62 -7.44 -1.83 -7.88
CA SER A 62 -8.50 -2.67 -8.45
C SER A 62 -8.18 -3.14 -9.87
N THR A 63 -8.76 -4.28 -10.25
CA THR A 63 -8.64 -4.84 -11.61
C THR A 63 -9.20 -3.89 -12.65
N GLU A 64 -10.32 -3.22 -12.34
CA GLU A 64 -10.99 -2.27 -13.22
C GLU A 64 -10.04 -1.11 -13.56
N ARG A 65 -9.41 -0.51 -12.54
CA ARG A 65 -8.43 0.57 -12.75
C ARG A 65 -7.17 0.09 -13.47
N PHE A 66 -6.72 -1.13 -13.21
CA PHE A 66 -5.58 -1.71 -13.92
C PHE A 66 -5.90 -1.82 -15.43
N VAL A 67 -7.04 -2.40 -15.78
CA VAL A 67 -7.48 -2.55 -17.17
C VAL A 67 -7.67 -1.19 -17.84
N GLU A 68 -8.31 -0.23 -17.17
CA GLU A 68 -8.47 1.14 -17.66
C GLU A 68 -7.12 1.78 -18.01
N ARG A 69 -6.14 1.72 -17.09
CA ARG A 69 -4.80 2.29 -17.31
C ARG A 69 -4.02 1.55 -18.39
N MET A 70 -4.15 0.23 -18.48
CA MET A 70 -3.50 -0.56 -19.52
C MET A 70 -4.03 -0.19 -20.90
N ARG A 71 -5.36 -0.08 -21.07
CA ARG A 71 -5.98 0.35 -22.33
C ARG A 71 -5.54 1.75 -22.75
N ALA A 72 -5.47 2.69 -21.80
CA ALA A 72 -5.00 4.04 -22.07
C ALA A 72 -3.57 4.08 -22.67
N VAL A 73 -2.74 3.07 -22.39
CA VAL A 73 -1.39 2.94 -22.95
C VAL A 73 -1.37 2.11 -24.24
N VAL A 74 -2.14 1.02 -24.29
CA VAL A 74 -2.10 0.04 -25.40
C VAL A 74 -2.91 0.49 -26.61
N ASP A 75 -4.12 1.03 -26.42
CA ASP A 75 -5.02 1.37 -27.53
C ASP A 75 -4.40 2.36 -28.53
N PRO A 76 -3.68 3.42 -28.10
CA PRO A 76 -2.98 4.32 -29.03
C PRO A 76 -1.89 3.63 -29.86
N LEU A 77 -1.27 2.56 -29.35
CA LEU A 77 -0.21 1.81 -30.04
C LEU A 77 -0.75 0.87 -31.12
N LEU A 78 -2.04 0.51 -31.04
CA LEU A 78 -2.70 -0.36 -32.02
C LEU A 78 -3.43 0.43 -33.12
N ALA A 79 -3.60 1.74 -32.93
CA ALA A 79 -4.30 2.63 -33.85
C ALA A 79 -3.40 3.22 -34.96
N GLY A 80 -2.12 2.85 -35.01
CA GLY A 80 -1.16 3.20 -36.07
C GLY A 80 -0.61 1.96 -36.74
#